data_AF-A0A6L5P3C5-F1
#
_entry.id   AF-A0A6L5P3C5-F1
#
_cell.length_a   1.000
_cell.length_b   1.000
_cell.length_c   1.000
_cell.angle_alpha   90.00
_cell.angle_beta   90.00
_cell.angle_gamma   90.00
#
_symmetry.space_group_name_H-M   'P 1'
#
loop_
_entity.id
_entity.type
_entity.pdbx_description
1 polymer ?
#
loop_
_entity_poly.entity_id
_entity_poly.type
_entity_poly.pdbx_seq_one_letter_code
_entity_poly.pdbx_strand_id
1 'polypeptide(L)'
;MWSSVLSGLFSGIIGVLGAVYTITKTDERQEVSLKVQATNDLIYRNQIEWYGKLRVSIAELISQFIHINMIIENLNYVEKETEKIRLNGNNRQEMRNAIDELDGIEREAKDSLIKIQTQLTLVNLYLFENSKEENYIRNKLSELINTYYSPKSFKPIPEFELNLLVEKVRELLKHQQTQLIDKISK
;
A
#
# COMPACT_ATOMS: atom_id res chain seq x y z
N MET A 1 14.33 14.85 -7.15
CA MET A 1 14.17 14.74 -8.62
C MET A 1 12.95 13.92 -9.07
N TRP A 2 12.21 13.24 -8.18
CA TRP A 2 11.03 12.45 -8.57
C TRP A 2 9.68 13.20 -8.48
N SER A 3 9.64 14.39 -7.86
CA SER A 3 8.42 15.22 -7.80
C SER A 3 8.07 15.88 -9.13
N SER A 4 9.07 16.16 -9.98
CA SER A 4 8.89 16.89 -11.25
C SER A 4 8.29 16.05 -12.37
N VAL A 5 8.49 14.73 -12.35
CA VAL A 5 7.94 13.80 -13.37
C VAL A 5 6.47 13.50 -13.07
N LEU A 6 6.13 13.29 -11.80
CA LEU A 6 4.73 13.13 -11.37
C LEU A 6 3.95 14.43 -11.54
N SER A 7 4.51 15.60 -11.18
CA SER A 7 3.83 16.89 -11.40
C SER A 7 3.61 17.21 -12.89
N GLY A 8 4.45 16.70 -13.79
CA GLY A 8 4.31 16.87 -15.24
C GLY A 8 3.15 16.10 -15.86
N LEU A 9 2.79 14.93 -15.31
CA LEU A 9 1.60 14.18 -15.71
C LEU A 9 0.32 14.87 -15.20
N PHE A 10 0.35 15.42 -13.99
CA PHE A 10 -0.79 16.15 -13.41
C PHE A 10 -1.00 17.54 -14.03
N SER A 11 0.07 18.26 -14.41
CA SER A 11 -0.04 19.55 -15.11
C SER A 11 -0.57 19.40 -16.54
N GLY A 12 -0.33 18.27 -17.20
CA GLY A 12 -0.92 17.97 -18.51
C GLY A 12 -2.45 17.84 -18.46
N ILE A 13 -2.99 17.22 -17.41
CA ILE A 13 -4.45 17.04 -17.24
C ILE A 13 -5.13 18.36 -16.81
N ILE A 14 -4.47 19.14 -15.93
CA ILE A 14 -4.99 20.45 -15.51
C ILE A 14 -4.84 21.52 -16.62
N GLY A 15 -3.78 21.44 -17.43
CA GLY A 15 -3.55 22.34 -18.56
C GLY A 15 -4.61 22.22 -19.66
N VAL A 16 -5.15 21.01 -19.87
CA VAL A 16 -6.28 20.78 -20.77
C VAL A 16 -7.57 21.47 -20.25
N LEU A 17 -7.77 21.55 -18.93
CA LEU A 17 -8.89 22.30 -18.33
C LEU A 17 -8.77 23.82 -18.52
N GLY A 18 -7.55 24.36 -18.50
CA GLY A 18 -7.29 25.80 -18.67
C GLY A 18 -7.47 26.31 -20.12
N ALA A 19 -7.12 25.49 -21.12
CA ALA A 19 -7.19 25.89 -22.53
C ALA A 19 -8.62 25.94 -23.10
N VAL A 20 -9.57 25.23 -22.48
CA VAL A 20 -10.96 25.10 -22.96
C VAL A 20 -11.85 26.27 -22.51
N TYR A 21 -11.41 27.11 -21.57
CA TYR A 21 -12.22 28.24 -21.07
C TYR A 21 -12.32 29.45 -22.04
N THR A 22 -11.55 29.45 -23.15
CA THR A 22 -11.35 30.65 -23.99
C THR A 22 -11.95 30.62 -25.40
N ILE A 23 -12.95 29.78 -25.72
CA ILE A 23 -13.59 29.82 -27.06
C ILE A 23 -15.13 29.78 -26.96
N THR A 24 -15.76 30.80 -27.55
CA THR A 24 -17.21 31.11 -27.69
C THR A 24 -17.74 30.56 -29.03
N LYS A 25 -19.01 30.21 -29.31
CA LYS A 25 -20.34 30.42 -28.69
C LYS A 25 -21.33 29.44 -29.40
N THR A 26 -22.20 28.81 -28.62
CA THR A 26 -23.49 28.13 -28.96
C THR A 26 -23.53 26.76 -29.67
N ASP A 27 -22.96 26.51 -30.85
CA ASP A 27 -22.95 25.13 -31.43
C ASP A 27 -21.86 24.24 -30.78
N GLU A 28 -20.73 24.86 -30.47
CA GLU A 28 -19.67 24.26 -29.66
C GLU A 28 -20.15 23.92 -28.24
N ARG A 29 -21.25 24.48 -27.73
CA ARG A 29 -21.69 24.16 -26.36
C ARG A 29 -22.19 22.73 -26.23
N GLN A 30 -22.83 22.17 -27.27
CA GLN A 30 -23.22 20.76 -27.26
C GLN A 30 -22.00 19.86 -27.45
N GLU A 31 -21.07 20.23 -28.34
CA GLU A 31 -19.85 19.47 -28.56
C GLU A 31 -18.89 19.53 -27.34
N VAL A 32 -18.78 20.68 -26.70
CA VAL A 32 -18.07 20.90 -25.43
C VAL A 32 -18.79 20.18 -24.30
N SER A 33 -20.13 20.18 -24.26
CA SER A 33 -20.89 19.38 -23.28
C SER A 33 -20.61 17.88 -23.45
N LEU A 34 -20.62 17.37 -24.68
CA LEU A 34 -20.33 15.97 -24.98
C LEU A 34 -18.86 15.61 -24.68
N LYS A 35 -17.91 16.49 -25.01
CA LYS A 35 -16.49 16.31 -24.70
C LYS A 35 -16.22 16.39 -23.20
N VAL A 36 -16.88 17.30 -22.47
CA VAL A 36 -16.80 17.42 -21.01
C VAL A 36 -17.41 16.19 -20.36
N GLN A 37 -18.55 15.71 -20.85
CA GLN A 37 -19.19 14.48 -20.36
C GLN A 37 -18.32 13.25 -20.59
N ALA A 38 -17.77 13.06 -21.81
CA ALA A 38 -16.83 11.99 -22.11
C ALA A 38 -15.55 12.06 -21.26
N THR A 39 -15.06 13.28 -20.99
CA THR A 39 -13.90 13.49 -20.12
C THR A 39 -14.20 13.16 -18.67
N ASN A 40 -15.37 13.58 -18.17
CA ASN A 40 -15.83 13.25 -16.83
C ASN A 40 -15.99 11.72 -16.68
N ASP A 41 -16.58 11.05 -17.67
CA ASP A 41 -16.71 9.58 -17.69
C ASP A 41 -15.34 8.89 -17.65
N LEU A 42 -14.36 9.40 -18.40
CA LEU A 42 -12.98 8.90 -18.37
C LEU A 42 -12.33 9.11 -16.99
N ILE A 43 -12.50 10.28 -16.37
CA ILE A 43 -12.00 10.57 -15.02
C ILE A 43 -12.63 9.61 -14.00
N TYR A 44 -13.95 9.40 -14.07
CA TYR A 44 -14.65 8.48 -13.17
C TYR A 44 -14.22 7.02 -13.34
N ARG A 45 -14.07 6.55 -14.58
CA ARG A 45 -13.55 5.20 -14.85
C ARG A 45 -12.14 5.01 -14.30
N ASN A 46 -11.27 6.01 -14.48
CA ASN A 46 -9.92 5.97 -13.93
C ASN A 46 -9.94 5.96 -12.39
N GLN A 47 -10.80 6.75 -11.76
CA GLN A 47 -10.97 6.74 -10.29
C GLN A 47 -11.43 5.36 -9.78
N ILE A 48 -12.41 4.74 -10.44
CA ILE A 48 -12.86 3.38 -10.09
C ILE A 48 -11.72 2.37 -10.23
N GLU A 49 -10.96 2.42 -11.33
CA GLU A 49 -9.81 1.54 -11.55
C GLU A 49 -8.75 1.74 -10.46
N TRP A 50 -8.46 2.99 -10.08
CA TRP A 50 -7.50 3.33 -9.05
C TRP A 50 -7.92 2.81 -7.67
N TYR A 51 -9.19 2.99 -7.28
CA TYR A 51 -9.69 2.42 -6.03
C TYR A 51 -9.66 0.89 -6.03
N GLY A 52 -9.88 0.27 -7.20
CA GLY A 52 -9.66 -1.17 -7.40
C GLY A 52 -8.21 -1.57 -7.12
N LYS A 53 -7.24 -0.87 -7.71
CA LYS A 53 -5.80 -1.13 -7.50
C LYS A 53 -5.35 -0.84 -6.06
N LEU A 54 -5.88 0.21 -5.43
CA LEU A 54 -5.64 0.54 -4.03
C LEU A 54 -6.10 -0.60 -3.12
N ARG A 55 -7.32 -1.12 -3.33
CA ARG A 55 -7.87 -2.23 -2.55
C ARG A 55 -7.00 -3.48 -2.65
N VAL A 56 -6.56 -3.83 -3.86
CA VAL A 56 -5.68 -4.98 -4.09
C VAL A 56 -4.33 -4.78 -3.39
N SER A 57 -3.70 -3.62 -3.59
CA SER A 57 -2.38 -3.31 -3.00
C SER A 57 -2.42 -3.35 -1.47
N ILE A 58 -3.48 -2.82 -0.86
CA ILE A 58 -3.65 -2.87 0.61
C ILE A 58 -3.88 -4.31 1.09
N ALA A 59 -4.70 -5.10 0.40
CA ALA A 59 -4.93 -6.50 0.76
C ALA A 59 -3.63 -7.31 0.67
N GLU A 60 -2.83 -7.10 -0.39
CA GLU A 60 -1.52 -7.70 -0.53
C GLU A 60 -0.58 -7.26 0.60
N LEU A 61 -0.56 -5.97 0.95
CA LEU A 61 0.24 -5.44 2.06
C LEU A 61 -0.12 -6.08 3.41
N ILE A 62 -1.41 -6.19 3.73
CA ILE A 62 -1.89 -6.84 4.95
C ILE A 62 -1.50 -8.32 4.97
N SER A 63 -1.65 -9.02 3.84
CA SER A 63 -1.22 -10.41 3.70
C SER A 63 0.29 -10.57 3.97
N GLN A 64 1.11 -9.65 3.45
CA GLN A 64 2.55 -9.64 3.74
C GLN A 64 2.86 -9.36 5.21
N PHE A 65 2.09 -8.51 5.89
CA PHE A 65 2.23 -8.30 7.34
C PHE A 65 1.93 -9.56 8.16
N ILE A 66 0.91 -10.33 7.76
CA ILE A 66 0.60 -11.62 8.40
C ILE A 66 1.74 -12.61 8.13
N HIS A 67 2.21 -12.70 6.89
CA HIS A 67 3.28 -13.62 6.51
C HIS A 67 4.58 -13.33 7.26
N ILE A 68 5.00 -12.06 7.37
CA ILE A 68 6.22 -11.73 8.11
C ILE A 68 6.07 -11.94 9.62
N ASN A 69 4.87 -11.79 10.20
CA ASN A 69 4.61 -12.19 11.59
C ASN A 69 4.92 -13.68 11.79
N MET A 70 4.47 -14.55 10.88
CA MET A 70 4.76 -15.99 10.94
C MET A 70 6.27 -16.27 10.81
N ILE A 71 6.97 -15.55 9.92
CA ILE A 71 8.44 -15.66 9.78
C ILE A 71 9.13 -15.31 11.09
N ILE A 72 8.70 -14.23 11.76
CA ILE A 72 9.27 -13.80 13.05
C ILE A 72 9.01 -14.84 14.14
N GLU A 73 7.81 -15.43 14.18
CA GLU A 73 7.51 -16.51 15.12
C GLU A 73 8.41 -17.74 14.88
N ASN A 74 8.61 -18.11 13.62
CA ASN A 74 9.51 -19.20 13.25
C ASN A 74 10.98 -18.90 13.62
N LEU A 75 11.45 -17.69 13.33
CA LEU A 75 12.79 -17.23 13.71
C LEU A 75 13.01 -17.37 15.23
N ASN A 76 12.08 -16.86 16.03
CA ASN A 76 12.14 -16.95 17.50
C ASN A 76 12.14 -18.41 18.01
N TYR A 77 11.48 -19.32 17.30
CA TYR A 77 11.50 -20.74 17.63
C TYR A 77 12.87 -21.37 17.32
N VAL A 78 13.37 -21.17 16.10
CA VAL A 78 14.66 -21.73 15.65
C VAL A 78 15.82 -21.17 16.45
N GLU A 79 15.82 -19.88 16.81
CA GLU A 79 16.83 -19.28 17.68
C GLU A 79 16.87 -19.96 19.06
N LYS A 80 15.70 -20.25 19.66
CA LYS A 80 15.62 -20.94 20.95
C LYS A 80 16.14 -22.37 20.87
N GLU A 81 15.82 -23.11 19.81
CA GLU A 81 16.33 -24.47 19.61
C GLU A 81 17.85 -24.46 19.35
N THR A 82 18.33 -23.52 18.54
CA THR A 82 19.77 -23.32 18.27
C THR A 82 20.55 -23.06 19.55
N GLU A 83 20.02 -22.23 20.46
CA GLU A 83 20.64 -21.95 21.76
C GLU A 83 20.69 -23.20 22.65
N LYS A 84 19.64 -24.02 22.66
CA LYS A 84 19.65 -25.32 23.39
C LYS A 84 20.73 -26.26 22.84
N ILE A 85 20.86 -26.36 21.52
CA ILE A 85 21.90 -27.16 20.86
C ILE A 85 23.29 -26.64 21.26
N ARG A 86 23.49 -25.31 21.26
CA ARG A 86 24.74 -24.66 21.68
C ARG A 86 25.12 -25.02 23.12
N LEU A 87 24.16 -24.98 24.04
CA LEU A 87 24.36 -25.27 25.47
C LEU A 87 24.60 -26.77 25.74
N ASN A 88 24.00 -27.67 24.95
CA ASN A 88 24.17 -29.12 25.08
C ASN A 88 25.47 -29.65 24.44
N GLY A 89 26.18 -28.82 23.68
CA GLY A 89 27.62 -28.95 23.41
C GLY A 89 28.06 -30.05 22.44
N ASN A 90 27.18 -30.84 21.80
CA ASN A 90 27.63 -32.12 21.24
C ASN A 90 27.22 -32.51 19.81
N ASN A 91 26.74 -31.61 18.94
CA ASN A 91 26.58 -31.99 17.54
C ASN A 91 26.83 -30.85 16.53
N ARG A 92 28.02 -30.87 15.89
CA ARG A 92 28.37 -29.89 14.84
C ARG A 92 27.43 -29.96 13.64
N GLN A 93 26.85 -31.12 13.35
CA GLN A 93 25.92 -31.26 12.22
C GLN A 93 24.58 -30.60 12.54
N GLU A 94 24.05 -30.77 13.76
CA GLU A 94 22.84 -30.08 14.20
C GLU A 94 23.04 -28.56 14.20
N MET A 95 24.20 -28.09 14.66
CA MET A 95 24.53 -26.66 14.60
C MET A 95 24.59 -26.13 13.16
N ARG A 96 25.18 -26.89 12.22
CA ARG A 96 25.19 -26.50 10.80
C ARG A 96 23.78 -26.43 10.21
N ASN A 97 22.97 -27.46 10.45
CA ASN A 97 21.58 -27.48 9.97
C ASN A 97 20.77 -26.29 10.53
N ALA A 98 20.96 -25.96 11.80
CA ALA A 98 20.29 -24.82 12.44
C ALA A 98 20.72 -23.48 11.83
N ILE A 99 22.02 -23.32 11.52
CA ILE A 99 22.53 -22.12 10.82
C ILE A 99 21.93 -22.04 9.41
N ASP A 100 21.92 -23.14 8.66
CA ASP A 100 21.35 -23.17 7.30
C ASP A 100 19.85 -22.82 7.31
N GLU A 101 19.12 -23.25 8.34
CA GLU A 101 17.71 -22.91 8.54
C GLU A 101 17.52 -21.42 8.86
N LEU A 102 18.33 -20.85 9.76
CA LEU A 102 18.33 -19.41 10.06
C LEU A 102 18.63 -18.56 8.82
N ASP A 103 19.62 -18.96 8.02
CA ASP A 103 19.97 -18.30 6.75
C ASP A 103 18.82 -18.39 5.72
N GLY A 104 18.03 -19.45 5.76
CA GLY A 104 16.80 -19.61 4.97
C GLY A 104 15.72 -18.62 5.40
N ILE A 105 15.43 -18.57 6.70
CA ILE A 105 14.45 -17.67 7.31
C ILE A 105 14.83 -16.20 7.08
N GLU A 106 16.12 -15.85 7.20
CA GLU A 106 16.59 -14.48 6.97
C GLU A 106 16.35 -14.05 5.52
N ARG A 107 16.58 -14.94 4.54
CA ARG A 107 16.29 -14.66 3.13
C ARG A 107 14.80 -14.46 2.89
N GLU A 108 13.96 -15.33 3.45
CA GLU A 108 12.50 -15.20 3.34
C GLU A 108 11.98 -13.90 3.97
N ALA A 109 12.55 -13.50 5.12
CA ALA A 109 12.24 -12.24 5.78
C ALA A 109 12.60 -11.04 4.90
N LYS A 110 13.80 -11.04 4.29
CA LYS A 110 14.25 -9.98 3.37
C LYS A 110 13.33 -9.84 2.17
N ASP A 111 12.97 -10.95 1.52
CA ASP A 111 12.06 -10.94 0.38
C ASP A 111 10.67 -10.39 0.76
N SER A 112 10.18 -10.76 1.93
CA SER A 112 8.91 -10.26 2.47
C SER A 112 8.95 -8.76 2.76
N LEU A 113 10.04 -8.25 3.32
CA LEU A 113 10.23 -6.81 3.55
C LEU A 113 10.27 -6.00 2.25
N ILE A 114 10.91 -6.54 1.20
CA ILE A 114 10.92 -5.91 -0.12
C ILE A 114 9.50 -5.86 -0.71
N LYS A 115 8.71 -6.93 -0.57
CA LYS A 115 7.30 -6.96 -0.99
C LYS A 115 6.48 -5.93 -0.22
N ILE A 116 6.66 -5.83 1.10
CA ILE A 116 6.03 -4.80 1.94
C ILE A 116 6.35 -3.39 1.44
N GLN A 117 7.63 -3.08 1.17
CA GLN A 117 8.04 -1.77 0.66
C GLN A 117 7.46 -1.47 -0.72
N THR A 118 7.41 -2.47 -1.60
CA THR A 118 6.79 -2.35 -2.93
C THR A 118 5.31 -2.00 -2.80
N GLN A 119 4.58 -2.76 -1.97
CA GLN A 119 3.15 -2.53 -1.77
C GLN A 119 2.86 -1.21 -1.06
N LEU A 120 3.67 -0.82 -0.08
CA LEU A 120 3.57 0.49 0.56
C LEU A 120 3.73 1.63 -0.46
N THR A 121 4.67 1.48 -1.40
CA THR A 121 4.87 2.45 -2.48
C THR A 121 3.64 2.55 -3.35
N LEU A 122 3.05 1.42 -3.76
CA LEU A 122 1.81 1.40 -4.55
C LEU A 122 0.64 2.03 -3.80
N VAL A 123 0.46 1.69 -2.52
CA VAL A 123 -0.58 2.31 -1.68
C VAL A 123 -0.38 3.82 -1.59
N ASN A 124 0.83 4.30 -1.37
CA ASN A 124 1.12 5.74 -1.33
C ASN A 124 0.91 6.45 -2.67
N LEU A 125 1.05 5.75 -3.80
CA LEU A 125 0.74 6.28 -5.13
C LEU A 125 -0.78 6.39 -5.36
N TYR A 126 -1.55 5.43 -4.85
CA TYR A 126 -3.01 5.39 -5.05
C TYR A 126 -3.81 6.18 -4.02
N LEU A 127 -3.25 6.44 -2.84
CA LEU A 127 -3.74 7.48 -1.95
C LEU A 127 -3.18 8.79 -2.50
N PHE A 128 -3.95 9.64 -3.17
CA PHE A 128 -3.45 10.90 -3.77
C PHE A 128 -4.32 12.11 -3.45
N GLU A 129 -5.49 11.90 -2.85
CA GLU A 129 -6.42 12.98 -2.48
C GLU A 129 -5.93 13.76 -1.26
N ASN A 130 -5.00 13.17 -0.47
CA ASN A 130 -4.47 13.75 0.77
C ASN A 130 -5.56 14.13 1.78
N SER A 131 -6.68 13.39 1.76
CA SER A 131 -7.74 13.55 2.75
C SER A 131 -7.25 13.17 4.16
N LYS A 132 -8.03 13.52 5.18
CA LYS A 132 -7.72 13.16 6.57
C LYS A 132 -7.58 11.64 6.73
N GLU A 133 -8.46 10.89 6.06
CA GLU A 133 -8.53 9.44 6.08
C GLU A 133 -7.34 8.81 5.35
N GLU A 134 -6.99 9.31 4.16
CA GLU A 134 -5.80 8.83 3.43
C GLU A 134 -4.52 9.09 4.23
N ASN A 135 -4.38 10.29 4.81
CA ASN A 135 -3.22 10.63 5.63
C ASN A 135 -3.13 9.76 6.89
N TYR A 136 -4.27 9.44 7.50
CA TYR A 136 -4.30 8.48 8.61
C TYR A 136 -3.75 7.12 8.18
N ILE A 137 -4.20 6.58 7.04
CA ILE A 137 -3.74 5.28 6.54
C ILE A 137 -2.24 5.32 6.24
N ARG A 138 -1.74 6.34 5.53
CA ARG A 138 -0.31 6.49 5.25
C ARG A 138 0.52 6.54 6.53
N ASN A 139 0.12 7.38 7.48
CA ASN A 139 0.82 7.53 8.74
C ASN A 139 0.81 6.23 9.55
N LYS A 140 -0.34 5.54 9.60
CA LYS A 140 -0.45 4.28 10.33
C LYS A 140 0.41 3.18 9.70
N LEU A 141 0.44 3.09 8.37
CA LEU A 141 1.31 2.14 7.66
C LEU A 141 2.80 2.42 7.95
N SER A 142 3.22 3.68 7.89
CA SER A 142 4.59 4.07 8.25
C SER A 142 4.91 3.78 9.72
N GLU A 143 3.99 4.06 10.64
CA GLU A 143 4.11 3.76 12.06
C GLU A 143 4.31 2.26 12.30
N LEU A 144 3.50 1.41 11.67
CA LEU A 144 3.60 -0.03 11.80
C LEU A 144 4.98 -0.53 11.34
N ILE A 145 5.43 -0.11 10.17
CA ILE A 145 6.74 -0.53 9.64
C ILE A 145 7.87 -0.04 10.56
N ASN A 146 7.84 1.21 11.00
CA ASN A 146 8.89 1.78 11.86
C ASN A 146 8.91 1.14 13.26
N THR A 147 7.75 0.78 13.79
CA THR A 147 7.62 0.22 15.15
C THR A 147 7.97 -1.26 15.19
N TYR A 148 7.59 -2.02 14.17
CA TYR A 148 7.63 -3.48 14.20
C TYR A 148 8.69 -4.10 13.29
N TYR A 149 9.14 -3.41 12.24
CA TYR A 149 10.11 -3.91 11.25
C TYR A 149 11.30 -2.99 11.03
N SER A 150 11.71 -2.23 12.05
CA SER A 150 12.91 -1.39 11.98
C SER A 150 14.17 -2.18 12.35
N PRO A 151 15.38 -1.68 12.02
CA PRO A 151 16.63 -2.32 12.43
C PRO A 151 16.78 -2.50 13.96
N LYS A 152 16.00 -1.73 14.75
CA LYS A 152 15.99 -1.79 16.23
C LYS A 152 14.87 -2.66 16.79
N SER A 153 13.94 -3.11 15.96
CA SER A 153 12.72 -3.81 16.37
C SER A 153 12.25 -4.67 15.20
N PHE A 154 12.40 -5.98 15.35
CA PHE A 154 11.87 -6.97 14.40
C PHE A 154 10.96 -7.91 15.18
N LYS A 155 9.70 -7.52 15.31
CA LYS A 155 8.71 -8.19 16.17
C LYS A 155 7.34 -8.21 15.47
N PRO A 156 6.47 -9.18 15.78
CA PRO A 156 5.21 -9.29 15.06
C PRO A 156 4.30 -8.07 15.34
N ILE A 157 3.58 -7.62 14.31
CA ILE A 157 2.53 -6.62 14.47
C ILE A 157 1.35 -7.28 15.21
N PRO A 158 0.85 -6.70 16.31
CA PRO A 158 -0.33 -7.19 17.00
C PRO A 158 -1.56 -7.23 16.09
N GLU A 159 -2.36 -8.27 16.22
CA GLU A 159 -3.56 -8.47 15.39
C GLU A 159 -4.53 -7.28 15.45
N PHE A 160 -4.69 -6.67 16.63
CA PHE A 160 -5.58 -5.51 16.80
C PHE A 160 -5.16 -4.31 15.95
N GLU A 161 -3.85 -4.11 15.73
CA GLU A 161 -3.32 -3.03 14.89
C GLU A 161 -3.64 -3.27 13.41
N LEU A 162 -3.51 -4.52 12.95
CA LEU A 162 -3.86 -4.92 11.58
C LEU A 162 -5.36 -4.80 11.35
N ASN A 163 -6.18 -5.24 12.31
CA ASN A 163 -7.63 -5.13 12.23
C ASN A 163 -8.08 -3.66 12.20
N LEU A 164 -7.48 -2.79 13.00
CA LEU A 164 -7.76 -1.35 12.95
C LEU A 164 -7.43 -0.74 11.59
N LEU A 165 -6.29 -1.12 11.00
CA LEU A 165 -5.92 -0.68 9.66
C LEU A 165 -6.94 -1.15 8.61
N VAL A 166 -7.34 -2.43 8.65
CA VAL A 166 -8.36 -3.01 7.75
C VAL A 166 -9.66 -2.21 7.81
N GLU A 167 -10.14 -1.92 9.02
CA GLU A 167 -11.38 -1.16 9.21
C GLU A 167 -11.28 0.26 8.66
N LYS A 168 -10.17 0.96 8.88
CA LYS A 168 -9.96 2.31 8.33
C LYS A 168 -9.86 2.34 6.82
N VAL A 169 -9.28 1.31 6.22
CA VAL A 169 -9.25 1.15 4.77
C VAL A 169 -10.66 0.87 4.23
N ARG A 170 -11.46 0.04 4.90
CA ARG A 170 -12.87 -0.20 4.54
C ARG A 170 -13.69 1.08 4.60
N GLU A 171 -13.51 1.89 5.64
CA GLU A 171 -14.17 3.20 5.78
C GLU A 171 -13.81 4.12 4.61
N LEU A 172 -12.52 4.25 4.27
CA LEU A 172 -12.05 5.05 3.12
C LEU A 172 -12.69 4.58 1.81
N LEU A 173 -12.57 3.28 1.52
CA LEU A 173 -13.09 2.71 0.27
C LEU A 173 -14.60 2.88 0.15
N LYS A 174 -15.34 2.71 1.27
CA LYS A 174 -16.79 2.93 1.30
C LYS A 174 -17.13 4.40 1.04
N HIS A 175 -16.40 5.33 1.66
CA HIS A 175 -16.60 6.75 1.44
C HIS A 175 -16.36 7.15 -0.02
N GLN A 176 -15.24 6.69 -0.60
CA GLN A 176 -14.90 6.89 -2.00
C GLN A 176 -15.96 6.29 -2.95
N GLN A 177 -16.47 5.09 -2.64
CA GLN A 177 -17.55 4.47 -3.39
C GLN A 177 -18.86 5.28 -3.33
N THR A 178 -19.26 5.77 -2.15
CA THR A 178 -20.46 6.62 -2.02
C THR A 178 -20.31 7.92 -2.81
N GLN A 179 -19.16 8.58 -2.73
CA GLN A 179 -18.91 9.80 -3.51
C GLN A 179 -19.01 9.57 -5.02
N LEU A 180 -18.54 8.42 -5.52
CA LEU A 180 -18.67 8.05 -6.93
C LEU A 180 -20.13 7.83 -7.32
N ILE A 181 -20.90 7.09 -6.52
CA ILE A 181 -22.33 6.83 -6.76
C ILE A 181 -23.12 8.15 -6.81
N ASP A 182 -22.87 9.06 -5.87
CA ASP A 182 -23.55 10.36 -5.80
C ASP A 182 -23.22 11.27 -6.99
N LYS A 183 -22.02 11.12 -7.58
CA LYS A 183 -21.59 11.85 -8.78
C LYS A 183 -22.13 11.25 -10.08
N ILE A 184 -22.39 9.94 -10.11
CA ILE A 184 -23.01 9.24 -11.27
C ILE A 184 -24.54 9.44 -11.28
N SER A 185 -25.16 9.61 -10.10
CA SER A 185 -26.62 9.72 -9.97
C SER A 185 -27.18 11.14 -10.16
N LYS A 186 -26.33 12.13 -10.46
CA LYS A 186 -26.68 13.54 -10.71
C LYS A 186 -26.40 13.90 -12.15
#